data_AF-A0A4V1ERV4-F1
#
_entry.id   AF-A0A4V1ERV4-F1
#
_cell.length_a   1.000
_cell.length_b   1.000
_cell.length_c   1.000
_cell.angle_alpha   90.00
_cell.angle_beta   90.00
_cell.angle_gamma   90.00
#
_symmetry.space_group_name_H-M   'P 1'
#
loop_
_entity.id
_entity.type
_entity.pdbx_description
1 polymer ?
#
loop_
_entity_poly.entity_id
_entity_poly.type
_entity_poly.pdbx_seq_one_letter_code
_entity_poly.pdbx_strand_id
1 'polypeptide(L)'
;MLDIFMGGGTTLVEGARLGFQMTGVDLNPVAWFVTKNEPACSDPAQVKAVFEDIEAKVKPLVQPFYTTTCPRGHTGRCVDRERRPPSPCRPFPAVPF
;
A
#
# COMPACT_ATOMS: atom_id res chain seq x y z
N MET A 1 22.09 -13.87 14.22
CA MET A 1 21.26 -15.02 13.80
C MET A 1 21.40 -15.19 12.30
N LEU A 2 21.40 -16.43 11.80
CA LEU A 2 21.59 -16.74 10.39
C LEU A 2 20.33 -17.39 9.82
N ASP A 3 19.84 -16.88 8.69
CA ASP A 3 18.78 -17.47 7.89
C ASP A 3 19.33 -17.81 6.49
N ILE A 4 19.47 -19.10 6.18
CA ILE A 4 20.04 -19.58 4.90
C ILE A 4 18.99 -19.82 3.81
N PHE A 5 17.71 -19.56 4.12
CA PHE A 5 16.59 -19.62 3.19
C PHE A 5 15.66 -18.43 3.46
N MET A 6 16.24 -17.23 3.45
CA MET A 6 15.54 -16.03 3.93
C MET A 6 14.32 -15.65 3.07
N GLY A 7 14.23 -16.06 1.80
CA GLY A 7 13.08 -15.82 0.94
C GLY A 7 12.72 -14.33 0.86
N GLY A 8 11.55 -13.98 1.41
CA GLY A 8 11.07 -12.59 1.50
C GLY A 8 11.47 -11.86 2.80
N GLY A 9 12.51 -12.29 3.49
CA GLY A 9 13.17 -11.47 4.52
C GLY A 9 12.50 -11.36 5.89
N THR A 10 11.30 -11.92 6.10
CA THR A 10 10.52 -11.77 7.34
C THR A 10 11.33 -12.07 8.61
N THR A 11 12.11 -13.16 8.63
CA THR A 11 12.96 -13.52 9.78
C THR A 11 13.97 -12.42 10.09
N LEU A 12 14.60 -11.85 9.06
CA LEU A 12 15.62 -10.82 9.23
C LEU A 12 14.99 -9.50 9.69
N VAL A 13 13.85 -9.11 9.12
CA VAL A 13 13.15 -7.86 9.47
C VAL A 13 12.66 -7.90 10.92
N GLU A 14 12.00 -8.97 11.34
CA GLU A 14 11.51 -9.10 12.72
C GLU A 14 12.67 -9.27 13.71
N GLY A 15 13.72 -10.01 13.34
CA GLY A 15 14.93 -10.13 14.17
C GLY A 15 15.63 -8.78 14.37
N ALA A 16 15.79 -8.00 13.30
CA ALA A 16 16.39 -6.66 13.37
C ALA A 16 15.53 -5.71 14.22
N ARG A 17 14.19 -5.79 14.10
CA ARG A 17 13.25 -5.02 14.93
C ARG A 17 13.39 -5.33 16.42
N LEU A 18 13.71 -6.57 16.78
CA LEU A 18 14.00 -7.00 18.16
C LEU A 18 15.43 -6.66 18.62
N GLY A 19 16.25 -6.04 17.77
CA GLY A 19 17.63 -5.64 18.08
C GLY A 19 18.68 -6.72 17.81
N PHE A 20 18.32 -7.82 17.14
CA PHE A 20 19.29 -8.84 16.76
C PHE A 20 20.11 -8.42 15.55
N GLN A 21 21.38 -8.82 15.54
CA GLN A 21 22.20 -8.80 14.32
C GLN A 21 21.81 -10.02 13.47
N MET A 22 21.27 -9.74 12.28
CA MET A 22 20.72 -10.74 11.37
C MET A 22 21.59 -10.88 10.12
N THR A 23 21.86 -12.11 9.71
CA THR A 23 22.54 -12.44 8.45
C THR A 23 21.62 -13.34 7.64
N GLY A 24 21.39 -13.00 6.38
CA GLY A 24 20.52 -13.76 5.49
C GLY A 24 21.24 -14.16 4.20
N VAL A 25 20.92 -15.36 3.70
CA VAL A 25 21.37 -15.86 2.40
C VAL A 25 20.17 -16.49 1.69
N ASP A 26 20.09 -16.27 0.38
CA ASP A 26 19.16 -16.99 -0.50
C ASP A 26 19.86 -17.25 -1.83
N LEU A 27 19.56 -18.39 -2.46
CA LEU A 27 20.08 -18.71 -3.80
C LEU A 27 19.41 -17.85 -4.88
N ASN A 28 18.14 -17.50 -4.67
CA ASN A 28 17.38 -16.71 -5.62
C ASN A 28 17.84 -15.24 -5.55
N PRO A 29 18.42 -14.69 -6.63
CA PRO A 29 18.90 -13.30 -6.63
C PRO A 29 17.78 -12.28 -6.43
N VAL A 30 16.53 -12.62 -6.79
CA VAL A 30 15.36 -11.76 -6.54
C VAL A 30 15.03 -11.73 -5.05
N ALA A 31 15.01 -12.88 -4.39
CA ALA A 31 14.79 -12.98 -2.95
C ALA A 31 15.86 -12.19 -2.17
N TRP A 32 17.13 -12.34 -2.58
CA TRP A 32 18.24 -11.57 -2.02
C TRP A 32 18.09 -10.07 -2.21
N PHE A 33 17.77 -9.64 -3.43
CA PHE A 33 17.60 -8.23 -3.73
C PHE A 33 16.44 -7.61 -2.94
N VAL A 34 15.28 -8.26 -2.92
CA VAL A 34 14.09 -7.78 -2.19
C VAL A 34 14.40 -7.65 -0.70
N THR A 35 14.85 -8.75 -0.08
CA THR A 35 15.15 -8.81 1.35
C THR A 35 16.22 -7.80 1.77
N LYS A 36 17.19 -7.49 0.90
CA LYS A 36 18.20 -6.47 1.18
C LYS A 36 17.62 -5.04 1.21
N ASN A 37 16.63 -4.76 0.36
CA ASN A 37 16.00 -3.44 0.27
C ASN A 37 14.93 -3.23 1.34
N GLU A 38 14.29 -4.28 1.84
CA GLU A 38 13.24 -4.20 2.89
C GLU A 38 13.68 -3.42 4.15
N PRO A 39 14.85 -3.68 4.77
CA PRO A 39 15.34 -2.90 5.91
C PRO A 39 16.20 -1.69 5.48
N ALA A 40 16.35 -1.41 4.18
CA ALA A 40 17.21 -0.34 3.72
C ALA A 40 16.65 1.03 4.15
N CYS A 41 17.49 1.84 4.80
CA CYS A 41 17.10 3.17 5.21
C CYS A 41 16.76 4.01 3.97
N SER A 42 15.51 4.45 3.89
CA SER A 42 15.02 5.38 2.88
C SER A 42 14.60 6.67 3.54
N ASP A 43 14.79 7.81 2.87
CA ASP A 43 14.32 9.11 3.36
C ASP A 43 12.78 9.19 3.23
N PRO A 44 12.03 9.24 4.35
CA PRO A 44 10.57 9.28 4.30
C PRO A 44 10.02 10.48 3.53
N ALA A 45 10.74 11.62 3.52
CA ALA A 45 10.31 12.81 2.80
C ALA A 45 10.40 12.60 1.28
N GLN A 46 11.48 11.97 0.80
CA GLN A 46 11.63 11.62 -0.61
C GLN A 46 10.59 10.59 -1.05
N VAL A 47 10.36 9.55 -0.25
CA VAL A 47 9.34 8.53 -0.55
C VAL A 47 7.96 9.18 -0.68
N LYS A 48 7.62 10.08 0.25
CA LYS A 48 6.35 10.81 0.21
C LYS A 48 6.23 11.68 -1.05
N ALA A 49 7.26 12.44 -1.40
CA ALA A 49 7.26 13.29 -2.59
C ALA A 49 7.07 12.48 -3.88
N VAL A 50 7.73 11.32 -3.99
CA VAL A 50 7.55 10.39 -5.11
C VAL A 50 6.12 9.84 -5.15
N PHE A 51 5.55 9.49 -3.99
CA PHE A 51 4.18 9.00 -3.90
C PHE A 51 3.15 10.04 -4.35
N GLU A 52 3.34 11.30 -3.96
CA GLU A 52 2.49 12.44 -4.37
C GLU A 52 2.56 12.68 -5.89
N ASP A 53 3.76 12.59 -6.48
CA ASP A 53 3.95 12.70 -7.95
C ASP A 53 3.27 11.56 -8.71
N ILE A 54 3.41 10.32 -8.24
CA ILE A 54 2.74 9.15 -8.83
C ILE A 54 1.23 9.30 -8.72
N GLU A 55 0.72 9.70 -7.55
CA GLU A 55 -0.72 9.90 -7.34
C GLU A 55 -1.26 10.96 -8.32
N ALA A 56 -0.59 12.10 -8.46
CA ALA A 56 -1.02 13.16 -9.36
C ALA A 56 -1.12 12.70 -10.82
N LYS A 57 -0.23 11.81 -11.27
CA LYS A 57 -0.19 11.28 -12.64
C LYS A 57 -1.18 10.14 -12.87
N VAL A 58 -1.31 9.22 -11.91
CA VAL A 58 -2.04 7.96 -12.07
C VAL A 58 -3.51 8.11 -11.69
N LYS A 59 -3.84 8.96 -10.70
CA LYS A 59 -5.20 9.12 -10.21
C LYS A 59 -6.21 9.47 -11.30
N PRO A 60 -5.97 10.42 -12.23
CA PRO A 60 -6.93 10.71 -13.30
C PRO A 60 -7.20 9.51 -14.23
N LEU A 61 -6.22 8.61 -14.37
CA LEU A 61 -6.32 7.42 -15.22
C LEU A 61 -7.10 6.30 -14.56
N VAL A 62 -6.90 6.13 -13.25
CA VAL A 62 -7.42 4.99 -12.49
C VAL A 62 -8.78 5.29 -11.86
N GLN A 63 -8.99 6.51 -11.38
CA GLN A 63 -10.19 6.93 -10.64
C GLN A 63 -11.53 6.66 -11.36
N PRO A 64 -11.66 6.78 -12.70
CA PRO A 64 -12.92 6.45 -13.39
C PRO A 64 -13.39 5.01 -13.15
N PHE A 65 -12.48 4.05 -13.00
CA PHE A 65 -12.79 2.63 -12.76
C PHE A 65 -13.30 2.35 -11.34
N TYR A 66 -13.15 3.31 -10.41
CA TYR A 66 -13.62 3.20 -9.02
C TYR A 66 -14.93 3.95 -8.78
N THR A 67 -15.62 4.37 -9.84
CA THR A 67 -16.96 4.98 -9.74
C THR A 67 -18.05 3.93 -9.93
N THR A 68 -19.11 4.00 -9.12
CA THR A 68 -20.27 3.12 -9.25
C THR A 68 -21.51 3.92 -9.62
N THR A 69 -22.33 3.35 -10.51
CA THR A 69 -23.64 3.91 -10.86
C THR A 69 -24.70 3.35 -9.92
N CYS A 70 -25.40 4.23 -9.20
CA CYS A 70 -26.57 3.90 -8.42
C CYS A 70 -27.72 3.48 -9.36
N PRO A 71 -28.57 2.49 -8.99
CA PRO A 71 -29.76 2.12 -9.75
C PRO A 71 -30.73 3.30 -10.02
N ARG A 72 -30.61 4.38 -9.25
CA ARG A 72 -31.37 5.64 -9.42
C ARG A 72 -30.74 6.63 -10.40
N GLY A 73 -29.68 6.23 -11.12
CA GLY A 73 -29.00 7.08 -12.12
C GLY A 73 -27.95 8.04 -11.56
N HIS A 74 -27.58 7.92 -10.28
CA HIS A 74 -26.48 8.72 -9.72
C HIS A 74 -25.12 8.07 -9.98
N THR A 75 -24.11 8.84 -10.35
CA THR A 75 -22.72 8.33 -10.44
C THR A 75 -21.94 8.75 -9.21
N GLY A 76 -21.37 7.77 -8.49
CA GLY A 76 -20.47 8.01 -7.38
C GLY A 76 -19.23 8.77 -7.84
N ARG A 77 -18.78 9.75 -7.07
CA ARG A 77 -17.49 10.42 -7.30
C ARG A 77 -16.53 10.01 -6.19
N CYS A 78 -15.29 9.70 -6.58
CA CYS A 78 -14.23 9.54 -5.61
C CYS A 78 -13.93 10.90 -4.97
N VAL A 79 -13.93 10.94 -3.64
CA VAL A 79 -13.63 12.14 -2.85
C VAL A 79 -12.29 11.99 -2.17
N ASP A 80 -11.50 13.06 -2.12
CA ASP A 80 -10.27 13.08 -1.33
C ASP A 80 -10.59 12.99 0.15
N ARG A 81 -9.90 12.09 0.85
CA ARG A 81 -10.14 11.81 2.27
C ARG A 81 -9.93 13.04 3.16
N GLU A 82 -8.98 13.91 2.80
CA GLU A 82 -8.70 15.17 3.51
C GLU A 82 -9.71 16.29 3.22
N ARG A 83 -10.44 16.22 2.09
CA ARG A 83 -11.40 17.27 1.68
C ARG A 83 -12.85 16.91 1.99
N ARG A 84 -13.10 15.96 2.88
CA ARG A 84 -14.45 15.39 3.09
C ARG A 84 -15.32 16.31 3.97
N PRO A 85 -16.39 16.93 3.47
CA PRO A 85 -17.48 17.37 4.33
C PRO A 85 -18.24 16.15 4.88
N PRO A 86 -18.78 16.20 6.12
CA PRO A 86 -19.53 15.09 6.68
C PRO A 86 -20.73 14.75 5.78
N SER A 87 -20.80 13.50 5.29
CA SER A 87 -21.88 13.07 4.42
C SER A 87 -23.14 12.77 5.23
N PRO A 88 -24.33 13.29 4.87
CA PRO A 88 -25.58 12.81 5.44
C PRO A 88 -25.82 11.39 4.91
N CYS A 89 -25.51 10.38 5.73
CA CYS A 89 -25.88 9.00 5.45
C CYS A 89 -27.42 8.90 5.44
N ARG A 90 -28.02 8.84 4.25
CA ARG A 90 -29.39 8.34 4.13
C ARG A 90 -29.36 6.80 4.17
N PRO A 91 -30.34 6.14 4.81
CA PRO A 91 -30.34 4.69 4.95
C PRO A 91 -30.31 4.02 3.57
N PHE A 92 -29.45 3.02 3.40
CA PHE A 92 -29.52 2.12 2.26
C PHE A 92 -30.87 1.38 2.32
N PRO A 93 -31.68 1.36 1.24
CA PRO A 93 -32.83 0.48 1.20
C PRO A 93 -32.33 -0.97 1.24
N ALA A 94 -32.91 -1.79 2.12
CA ALA A 94 -32.63 -3.21 2.20
C ALA A 94 -32.86 -3.85 0.83
N VAL A 95 -31.85 -4.52 0.30
CA VAL A 95 -31.97 -5.35 -0.90
C VAL A 95 -32.68 -6.63 -0.44
N PRO A 96 -33.84 -7.00 -0.99
CA PRO A 96 -34.47 -8.27 -0.65
C PRO A 96 -33.60 -9.40 -1.23
N PHE A 97 -33.17 -10.30 -0.35
CA PHE A 97 -32.86 -11.68 -0.74
C PHE A 97 -34.17 -12.42 -0.95
#